data_AF-A0A3D4APU3-F1
#
_entry.id   AF-A0A3D4APU3-F1
#
_cell.length_a   1.000
_cell.length_b   1.000
_cell.length_c   1.000
_cell.angle_alpha   90.00
_cell.angle_beta   90.00
_cell.angle_gamma   90.00
#
_symmetry.space_group_name_H-M   'P 1'
#
loop_
_entity.id
_entity.type
_entity.pdbx_description
1 polymer ?
#
loop_
_entity_poly.entity_id
_entity_poly.type
_entity_poly.pdbx_seq_one_letter_code
_entity_poly.pdbx_strand_id
1 'polypeptide(L)'
;MKNNHLKNPLTASQKKRLIRLLLAAGCFVLLSWVGINSSFQSHQLLYDSANSAAKSLTQFMALNAKNPLIEKNKSQLTTLCNNISKDEFVLSATIYDKQGVVLASSDNWQSHHVYGLLPDSSPGISKLKTPFVEQVISDDNRPIGFVSI
;
A
#
# COMPACT_ATOMS: atom_id res chain seq x y z
N MET A 1 25.60 -75.34 -21.96
CA MET A 1 25.90 -74.37 -20.87
C MET A 1 26.43 -73.11 -21.54
N LYS A 2 25.92 -71.88 -21.39
CA LYS A 2 24.88 -71.25 -20.58
C LYS A 2 24.51 -69.99 -21.37
N ASN A 3 23.26 -69.88 -21.82
CA ASN A 3 22.83 -68.80 -22.72
C ASN A 3 22.57 -67.53 -21.90
N ASN A 4 23.48 -66.55 -21.98
CA ASN A 4 23.28 -65.23 -21.39
C ASN A 4 22.32 -64.41 -22.27
N HIS A 5 21.02 -64.67 -22.15
CA HIS A 5 19.99 -63.87 -22.81
C HIS A 5 19.82 -62.52 -22.12
N LEU A 6 20.02 -61.47 -22.92
CA LEU A 6 19.34 -60.17 -22.92
C LEU A 6 19.14 -59.48 -21.56
N LYS A 7 20.07 -58.58 -21.23
CA LYS A 7 19.72 -57.41 -20.41
C LYS A 7 18.79 -56.52 -21.24
N ASN A 8 17.51 -56.52 -20.91
CA ASN A 8 16.46 -55.70 -21.52
C ASN A 8 16.93 -54.21 -21.64
N PRO A 9 17.00 -53.63 -22.84
CA PRO A 9 17.39 -52.22 -23.02
C PRO A 9 16.31 -51.22 -22.58
N LEU A 10 15.10 -51.69 -22.27
CA LEU A 10 13.94 -50.84 -21.94
C LEU A 10 13.94 -50.34 -20.49
N THR A 11 14.56 -51.08 -19.56
CA THR A 11 14.56 -50.75 -18.12
C THR A 11 15.48 -49.59 -17.75
N ALA A 12 16.52 -49.32 -18.55
CA ALA A 12 17.40 -48.16 -18.36
C ALA A 12 16.71 -46.83 -18.73
N SER A 13 15.74 -46.87 -19.65
CA SER A 13 14.99 -45.69 -20.11
C SER A 13 13.96 -45.21 -19.08
N GLN A 14 13.22 -46.15 -18.45
CA GLN A 14 12.19 -45.83 -17.46
C GLN A 14 12.77 -45.22 -16.17
N LYS A 15 13.90 -45.73 -15.68
CA LYS A 15 14.58 -45.17 -14.49
C LYS A 15 15.04 -43.73 -14.71
N LYS A 16 15.61 -43.43 -15.89
CA LYS A 16 16.00 -42.05 -16.26
C LYS A 16 14.79 -41.12 -16.36
N ARG A 17 13.64 -41.62 -16.83
CA ARG A 17 12.38 -40.86 -16.90
C ARG A 17 11.80 -40.57 -15.51
N LEU A 18 11.85 -41.53 -14.60
CA LEU A 18 11.46 -41.36 -13.19
C LEU A 18 12.32 -40.33 -12.46
N ILE A 19 13.64 -40.35 -12.66
CA ILE A 19 14.55 -39.37 -12.04
C ILE A 19 14.25 -37.95 -12.54
N ARG A 20 13.98 -37.77 -13.84
CA ARG A 20 13.59 -36.46 -14.38
C ARG A 20 12.24 -36.00 -13.83
N LEU A 21 11.28 -36.90 -13.66
CA LEU A 21 9.98 -36.61 -13.04
C LEU A 21 10.12 -36.18 -11.58
N LEU A 22 10.94 -36.88 -10.80
CA LEU A 22 11.24 -36.52 -9.40
C LEU A 22 11.94 -35.17 -9.30
N LEU A 23 12.91 -34.90 -10.18
CA LEU A 23 13.58 -33.60 -10.23
C LEU A 23 12.58 -32.48 -10.59
N ALA A 24 11.73 -32.71 -11.59
CA ALA A 24 10.69 -31.74 -11.96
C ALA A 24 9.68 -31.50 -10.83
N ALA A 25 9.25 -32.56 -10.13
CA ALA A 25 8.37 -32.44 -8.97
C ALA A 25 9.05 -31.68 -7.82
N GLY A 26 10.33 -31.94 -7.54
CA GLY A 26 11.11 -31.19 -6.56
C GLY A 26 11.23 -29.71 -6.92
N CYS A 27 11.55 -29.39 -8.18
CA CYS A 27 11.55 -28.01 -8.67
C CYS A 27 10.17 -27.35 -8.54
N PHE A 28 9.09 -28.07 -8.84
CA PHE A 28 7.73 -27.54 -8.73
C PHE A 28 7.34 -27.21 -7.29
N VAL A 29 7.69 -28.07 -6.33
CA VAL A 29 7.45 -27.83 -4.90
C VAL A 29 8.26 -26.64 -4.40
N LEU A 30 9.55 -26.55 -4.76
CA LEU A 30 10.40 -25.41 -4.37
C LEU A 30 9.90 -24.09 -4.94
N LEU A 31 9.51 -24.06 -6.22
CA LEU A 31 8.96 -22.86 -6.85
C LEU A 31 7.61 -22.46 -6.27
N SER A 32 6.74 -23.44 -5.97
CA SER A 32 5.46 -23.17 -5.29
C SER A 32 5.68 -22.60 -3.89
N TRP A 33 6.66 -23.12 -3.15
CA TRP A 33 7.01 -22.62 -1.82
C TRP A 33 7.52 -21.17 -1.86
N VAL A 34 8.45 -20.87 -2.76
CA VAL A 34 8.98 -19.51 -2.94
C VAL A 34 7.88 -18.55 -3.40
N GLY A 35 7.05 -18.97 -4.35
CA GLY A 35 5.95 -18.15 -4.87
C GLY A 35 4.94 -17.77 -3.79
N ILE A 36 4.50 -18.73 -2.97
CA ILE A 36 3.55 -18.48 -1.89
C ILE A 36 4.19 -17.62 -0.80
N ASN A 37 5.40 -17.97 -0.33
CA ASN A 37 6.03 -17.24 0.78
C ASN A 37 6.48 -15.82 0.40
N SER A 38 6.96 -15.62 -0.83
CA SER A 38 7.45 -14.31 -1.30
C SER A 38 6.32 -13.39 -1.75
N SER A 39 5.24 -13.92 -2.35
CA SER A 39 4.17 -13.09 -2.91
C SER A 39 3.42 -12.32 -1.81
N PHE A 40 3.18 -12.94 -0.65
CA PHE A 40 2.54 -12.26 0.47
C PHE A 40 3.43 -11.16 1.10
N GLN A 41 4.75 -11.37 1.14
CA GLN A 41 5.68 -10.36 1.68
C GLN A 41 5.74 -9.10 0.80
N SER A 42 5.69 -9.24 -0.52
CA SER A 42 5.72 -8.09 -1.43
C SER A 42 4.51 -7.16 -1.22
N HIS A 43 3.32 -7.71 -1.00
CA HIS A 43 2.12 -6.91 -0.73
C HIS A 43 2.25 -6.16 0.60
N GLN A 44 2.77 -6.82 1.63
CA GLN A 44 2.97 -6.20 2.93
C GLN A 44 4.01 -5.08 2.88
N LEU A 45 5.12 -5.29 2.16
CA LEU A 45 6.13 -4.25 1.94
C LEU A 45 5.57 -3.04 1.18
N LEU A 46 4.77 -3.26 0.14
CA LEU A 46 4.10 -2.18 -0.60
C LEU A 46 3.17 -1.40 0.33
N TYR A 47 2.37 -2.12 1.14
CA TYR A 47 1.47 -1.50 2.11
C TYR A 47 2.24 -0.67 3.14
N ASP A 48 3.29 -1.20 3.74
CA ASP A 48 4.09 -0.52 4.75
C ASP A 48 4.79 0.73 4.18
N SER A 49 5.26 0.65 2.94
CA SER A 49 5.86 1.78 2.23
C SER A 49 4.84 2.89 1.96
N ALA A 50 3.65 2.54 1.45
CA ALA A 50 2.57 3.49 1.20
C ALA A 50 2.08 4.14 2.49
N ASN A 51 1.94 3.35 3.57
CA ASN A 51 1.56 3.82 4.89
C ASN A 51 2.59 4.81 5.46
N SER A 52 3.88 4.50 5.32
CA SER A 52 4.96 5.38 5.78
C SER A 52 5.05 6.67 4.97
N ALA A 53 4.86 6.58 3.65
CA ALA A 53 4.81 7.74 2.76
C ALA A 53 3.63 8.64 3.11
N ALA A 54 2.42 8.08 3.25
CA ALA A 54 1.22 8.84 3.60
C ALA A 54 1.37 9.52 4.97
N LYS A 55 1.92 8.82 5.97
CA LYS A 55 2.21 9.41 7.29
C LYS A 55 3.19 10.59 7.19
N SER A 56 4.29 10.41 6.46
CA SER A 56 5.31 11.46 6.28
C SER A 56 4.73 12.68 5.55
N LEU A 57 3.91 12.45 4.53
CA LEU A 57 3.24 13.49 3.77
C LEU A 57 2.21 14.24 4.63
N THR A 58 1.45 13.52 5.47
CA THR A 58 0.49 14.13 6.40
C THR A 58 1.21 14.99 7.45
N GLN A 59 2.35 14.55 7.96
CA GLN A 59 3.19 15.34 8.86
C GLN A 59 3.76 16.58 8.17
N PHE A 60 4.25 16.44 6.93
CA PHE A 60 4.69 17.57 6.13
C PHE A 60 3.56 18.58 5.91
N MET A 61 2.35 18.10 5.58
CA MET A 61 1.17 18.95 5.43
C MET A 61 0.82 19.67 6.73
N ALA A 62 0.89 18.99 7.89
CA ALA A 62 0.63 19.59 9.19
C ALA A 62 1.63 20.72 9.51
N LEU A 63 2.92 20.49 9.26
CA LEU A 63 3.98 21.49 9.48
C LEU A 63 3.77 22.74 8.61
N ASN A 64 3.39 22.55 7.34
CA ASN A 64 3.17 23.66 6.40
C ASN A 64 1.80 24.34 6.59
N ALA A 65 0.83 23.68 7.21
CA ALA A 65 -0.47 24.26 7.52
C ALA A 65 -0.44 25.21 8.72
N LYS A 66 0.60 25.14 9.57
CA LYS A 66 0.71 25.93 10.81
C LYS A 66 0.57 27.44 10.60
N ASN A 67 1.46 28.04 9.82
CA ASN A 67 1.45 29.50 9.62
C ASN A 67 0.16 29.97 8.92
N PRO A 68 -0.30 29.32 7.82
CA PRO A 68 -1.55 29.70 7.17
C PRO A 68 -2.79 29.55 8.07
N LEU A 69 -2.79 28.60 9.02
CA LEU A 69 -3.86 28.46 10.01
C LEU A 69 -3.86 29.62 11.03
N ILE A 70 -2.68 30.01 11.53
CA ILE A 70 -2.53 31.13 12.47
C ILE A 70 -2.96 32.45 11.80
N GLU A 71 -2.53 32.67 10.56
CA GLU A 71 -2.87 33.84 9.75
C GLU A 71 -4.30 33.82 9.23
N LYS A 72 -5.03 32.72 9.40
CA LYS A 72 -6.37 32.47 8.82
C LYS A 72 -6.41 32.68 7.30
N ASN A 73 -5.31 32.35 6.62
CA ASN A 73 -5.15 32.55 5.19
C ASN A 73 -5.72 31.37 4.41
N LYS A 74 -7.03 31.45 4.10
CA LYS A 74 -7.74 30.40 3.36
C LYS A 74 -7.14 30.11 1.97
N SER A 75 -6.61 31.13 1.29
CA SER A 75 -6.03 30.96 -0.05
C SER A 75 -4.77 30.09 0.00
N GLN A 76 -3.88 30.35 0.96
CA GLN A 76 -2.68 29.54 1.17
C GLN A 76 -3.02 28.10 1.62
N LEU A 77 -4.02 27.93 2.49
CA LEU A 77 -4.50 26.61 2.90
C LEU A 77 -5.05 25.78 1.73
N THR A 78 -5.81 26.43 0.83
CA THR A 78 -6.35 25.77 -0.37
C THR A 78 -5.23 25.39 -1.34
N THR A 79 -4.28 26.30 -1.55
CA THR A 79 -3.09 26.04 -2.36
C THR A 79 -2.27 24.86 -1.81
N LEU A 80 -2.11 24.79 -0.49
CA LEU A 80 -1.44 23.67 0.17
C LEU A 80 -2.17 22.35 -0.11
N CYS A 81 -3.49 22.29 0.08
CA CYS A 81 -4.28 21.09 -0.21
C CYS A 81 -4.14 20.64 -1.68
N ASN A 82 -4.23 21.60 -2.62
CA ASN A 82 -4.10 21.33 -4.05
C ASN A 82 -2.69 20.87 -4.45
N ASN A 83 -1.64 21.36 -3.77
CA ASN A 83 -0.28 20.91 -4.03
C ASN A 83 -0.03 19.49 -3.50
N ILE A 84 -0.56 19.16 -2.32
CA ILE A 84 -0.48 17.80 -1.76
C ILE A 84 -1.25 16.81 -2.64
N SER A 85 -2.41 17.19 -3.16
CA SER A 85 -3.22 16.33 -4.04
C SER A 85 -2.68 16.17 -5.47
N LYS A 86 -1.52 16.76 -5.80
CA LYS A 86 -0.83 16.49 -7.08
C LYS A 86 -0.01 15.20 -7.04
N ASP A 87 0.27 14.67 -5.85
CA ASP A 87 0.91 13.36 -5.71
C ASP A 87 -0.05 12.27 -6.22
N GLU A 88 0.46 11.36 -7.06
CA GLU A 88 -0.32 10.34 -7.77
C GLU A 88 -1.13 9.44 -6.81
N PHE A 89 -0.64 9.21 -5.60
CA PHE A 89 -1.26 8.29 -4.65
C PHE A 89 -2.16 8.99 -3.62
N VAL A 90 -2.28 10.32 -3.70
CA VAL A 90 -3.16 11.11 -2.83
C VAL A 90 -4.54 11.27 -3.47
N LEU A 91 -5.56 10.74 -2.81
CA LEU A 91 -6.94 10.88 -3.28
C LEU A 91 -7.52 12.27 -2.97
N SER A 92 -7.25 12.78 -1.79
CA SER A 92 -7.79 14.06 -1.32
C SER A 92 -6.93 14.60 -0.18
N ALA A 93 -6.84 15.92 -0.07
CA ALA A 93 -6.23 16.58 1.07
C ALA A 93 -7.24 17.54 1.71
N THR A 94 -7.31 17.61 3.03
CA THR A 94 -8.25 18.49 3.74
C THR A 94 -7.64 19.03 5.02
N ILE A 95 -7.92 20.30 5.32
CA ILE A 95 -7.52 20.98 6.55
C ILE A 95 -8.77 21.36 7.33
N TYR A 96 -8.79 21.00 8.60
CA TYR A 96 -9.87 21.27 9.54
C TYR A 96 -9.38 22.22 10.63
N ASP A 97 -10.31 22.98 11.20
CA ASP A 97 -10.07 23.69 12.44
C ASP A 97 -10.05 22.72 13.65
N LYS A 98 -9.75 23.27 14.84
CA LYS A 98 -9.78 22.53 16.11
C LYS A 98 -11.17 21.98 16.50
N GLN A 99 -12.25 22.38 15.83
CA GLN A 99 -13.62 21.86 16.02
C GLN A 99 -13.97 20.76 15.00
N GLY A 100 -13.12 20.51 14.00
CA GLY A 100 -13.39 19.58 12.91
C GLY A 100 -14.16 20.20 11.74
N VAL A 101 -14.25 21.54 11.65
CA VAL A 101 -14.85 22.25 10.52
C VAL A 101 -13.84 22.34 9.39
N VAL A 102 -14.26 22.00 8.16
CA VAL A 102 -13.41 22.11 6.96
C VAL A 102 -13.08 23.57 6.69
N LEU A 103 -11.78 23.89 6.68
CA LEU A 103 -11.26 25.22 6.33
C LEU A 103 -10.81 25.29 4.87
N ALA A 104 -10.18 24.22 4.39
CA ALA A 104 -9.73 24.07 3.00
C ALA A 104 -9.70 22.59 2.60
N SER A 105 -9.90 22.32 1.32
CA SER A 105 -9.86 20.99 0.72
C SER A 105 -9.26 21.06 -0.66
N SER A 106 -8.68 19.95 -1.14
CA SER A 106 -8.21 19.83 -2.51
C SER A 106 -9.39 19.86 -3.49
N ASP A 107 -9.17 20.29 -4.73
CA ASP A 107 -10.20 20.30 -5.77
C ASP A 107 -10.73 18.89 -6.08
N ASN A 108 -9.89 17.87 -5.88
CA ASN A 108 -10.24 16.46 -6.04
C ASN A 108 -11.03 15.88 -4.85
N TRP A 109 -11.31 16.69 -3.81
CA TRP A 109 -12.00 16.24 -2.62
C TRP A 109 -13.44 15.84 -2.95
N GLN A 110 -13.83 14.65 -2.51
CA GLN A 110 -15.21 14.18 -2.54
C GLN A 110 -15.67 13.86 -1.13
N SER A 111 -16.93 14.18 -0.82
CA SER A 111 -17.52 13.80 0.47
C SER A 111 -17.44 12.29 0.67
N HIS A 112 -17.14 11.85 1.91
CA HIS A 112 -16.90 10.46 2.32
C HIS A 112 -17.99 9.42 1.91
N HIS A 113 -19.11 9.84 1.32
CA HIS A 113 -20.13 8.95 0.77
C HIS A 113 -19.74 8.27 -0.56
N VAL A 114 -18.64 8.66 -1.22
CA VAL A 114 -18.23 8.07 -2.51
C VAL A 114 -17.21 6.91 -2.38
N TYR A 115 -16.63 6.69 -1.19
CA TYR A 115 -15.70 5.57 -0.98
C TYR A 115 -16.33 4.17 -1.12
N GLY A 116 -17.67 4.07 -1.18
CA GLY A 116 -18.39 2.84 -1.50
C GLY A 116 -18.31 2.40 -2.97
N LEU A 117 -17.67 3.17 -3.85
CA LEU A 117 -17.41 2.83 -5.26
C LEU A 117 -15.99 2.31 -5.52
N LEU A 118 -15.13 2.27 -4.48
CA LEU A 118 -13.84 1.60 -4.61
C LEU A 118 -14.10 0.10 -4.80
N PRO A 119 -13.42 -0.57 -5.75
CA PRO A 119 -13.60 -2.00 -5.96
C PRO A 119 -13.44 -2.74 -4.64
N ASP A 120 -14.39 -3.63 -4.33
CA ASP A 120 -14.32 -4.51 -3.17
C ASP A 120 -12.93 -5.15 -3.15
N SER A 121 -12.17 -4.81 -2.12
CA SER A 121 -10.73 -4.95 -2.06
C SER A 121 -10.27 -6.41 -2.18
N SER A 122 -9.03 -6.57 -2.66
CA SER A 122 -8.27 -7.82 -2.57
C SER A 122 -8.38 -8.42 -1.15
N PRO A 123 -8.56 -9.75 -1.00
CA PRO A 123 -8.68 -10.37 0.31
C PRO A 123 -7.54 -9.96 1.26
N GLY A 124 -7.89 -9.36 2.41
CA GLY A 124 -6.92 -8.96 3.45
C GLY A 124 -6.66 -7.46 3.60
N ILE A 125 -7.22 -6.58 2.75
CA ILE A 125 -7.09 -5.12 2.89
C ILE A 125 -8.45 -4.54 3.33
N SER A 126 -8.47 -3.83 4.47
CA SER A 126 -9.68 -3.33 5.16
C SER A 126 -10.60 -2.51 4.24
N LYS A 127 -11.93 -2.72 4.41
CA LYS A 127 -13.04 -2.15 3.59
C LYS A 127 -13.23 -0.64 3.68
N LEU A 128 -12.49 0.06 4.54
CA LEU A 128 -12.59 1.50 4.72
C LEU A 128 -11.18 2.09 4.65
N LYS A 129 -10.91 2.90 3.62
CA LYS A 129 -9.69 3.70 3.57
C LYS A 129 -9.77 4.73 4.69
N THR A 130 -9.12 4.43 5.81
CA THR A 130 -8.99 5.39 6.91
C THR A 130 -8.05 6.50 6.48
N PRO A 131 -8.45 7.76 6.55
CA PRO A 131 -7.55 8.86 6.24
C PRO A 131 -6.41 8.93 7.26
N PHE A 132 -5.25 9.41 6.81
CA PHE A 132 -4.16 9.76 7.70
C PHE A 132 -4.43 11.14 8.27
N VAL A 133 -4.55 11.23 9.59
CA VAL A 133 -4.85 12.48 10.29
C VAL A 133 -3.71 12.85 11.22
N GLU A 134 -3.24 14.10 11.11
CA GLU A 134 -2.19 14.65 11.97
C GLU A 134 -2.64 15.99 12.54
N GLN A 135 -2.24 16.28 13.79
CA GLN A 135 -2.56 17.53 14.44
C GLN A 135 -1.62 18.63 13.95
N VAL A 136 -2.16 19.82 13.74
CA VAL A 136 -1.34 21.01 13.56
C VAL A 136 -1.10 21.64 14.93
N ILE A 137 0.16 21.62 15.36
CA ILE A 137 0.59 22.15 16.66
C ILE A 137 1.21 23.53 16.46
N SER A 138 0.73 24.50 17.23
CA SER A 138 1.27 25.87 17.32
C SER A 138 2.58 25.91 18.11
N ASP A 139 3.31 27.02 18.04
CA ASP A 139 4.58 27.22 18.77
C ASP A 139 4.41 27.15 20.30
N ASP A 140 3.21 27.41 20.82
CA ASP A 140 2.83 27.25 22.24
C ASP A 140 2.38 25.81 22.58
N ASN A 141 2.67 24.85 21.71
CA ASN A 141 2.34 23.43 21.85
C ASN A 141 0.84 23.13 21.97
N ARG A 142 -0.01 23.99 21.40
CA ARG A 142 -1.48 23.80 21.36
C ARG A 142 -1.95 23.32 19.98
N PRO A 143 -2.93 22.40 19.92
CA PRO A 143 -3.54 22.02 18.65
C PRO A 143 -4.42 23.15 18.12
N ILE A 144 -4.12 23.60 16.90
CA ILE A 144 -4.85 24.68 16.21
C ILE A 144 -5.71 24.17 15.05
N GLY A 145 -5.54 22.90 14.67
CA GLY A 145 -6.33 22.25 13.63
C GLY A 145 -5.83 20.84 13.35
N PHE A 146 -6.39 20.23 12.30
CA PHE A 146 -6.02 18.90 11.85
C PHE A 146 -5.88 18.88 10.34
N VAL A 147 -4.99 18.05 9.83
CA VAL A 147 -4.88 17.78 8.39
C VAL A 147 -5.23 16.32 8.13
N SER A 148 -5.79 16.04 6.96
CA SER A 148 -6.23 14.72 6.54
C SER A 148 -5.86 14.46 5.09
N ILE A 149 -5.31 13.28 4.82
CA ILE A 149 -4.95 12.77 3.48
C ILE A 149 -5.54 11.36 3.27
#